data_AF-A0A957I091-F1
#
_entry.id   AF-A0A957I091-F1
#
_cell.length_a   1.000
_cell.length_b   1.000
_cell.length_c   1.000
_cell.angle_alpha   90.00
_cell.angle_beta   90.00
_cell.angle_gamma   90.00
#
_symmetry.space_group_name_H-M   'P 1'
#
loop_
_entity.id
_entity.type
_entity.pdbx_description
1 polymer ?
#
loop_
_entity_poly.entity_id
_entity_poly.type
_entity_poly.pdbx_seq_one_letter_code
_entity_poly.pdbx_strand_id
1 'polypeptide(L)'
;AIIKMLRKLHEDTGMTRVCMAGGVALNSKANGRLLSETPFDEIFIQPAAGDSGGALGAALYAYHVLLGQPRKFVQEHNYYGAEYSDADIETAIAQSGFKHEVERDETRLTERVVDDILQGKVIAWFQGRFEWGPRALGSRSIMADPRRADMKDIVNTKIKFREPFRPFAPVIVEEAVDDYFEGIPSPNSYYLPRFMLTVHRFKEGPGQEVPAVNHLGTGRLQTVRREWNPRYYDVVHQFGQATGTPILINTSFNLRGEPIVNTPANALKTFGNSGLDTLVLGNYLVRKE
;
A
#
# COMPACT_ATOMS: atom_id res chain seq x y z
N ALA A 1 -9.90 -20.32 13.98
CA ALA A 1 -10.04 -21.32 12.89
C ALA A 1 -8.73 -21.50 12.11
N ILE A 2 -8.22 -20.48 11.39
CA ILE A 2 -7.02 -20.58 10.54
C ILE A 2 -5.81 -21.19 11.27
N ILE A 3 -5.44 -20.66 12.44
CA ILE A 3 -4.31 -21.17 13.24
C ILE A 3 -4.45 -22.67 13.56
N LYS A 4 -5.65 -23.12 13.91
CA LYS A 4 -5.93 -24.55 14.19
C LYS A 4 -5.74 -25.40 12.93
N MET A 5 -6.18 -24.92 11.77
CA MET A 5 -6.00 -25.60 10.49
C MET A 5 -4.51 -25.69 10.11
N LEU A 6 -3.74 -24.62 10.33
CA LEU A 6 -2.30 -24.60 10.06
C LEU A 6 -1.53 -25.54 10.99
N ARG A 7 -1.85 -25.58 12.29
CA ARG A 7 -1.24 -26.56 13.21
C ARG A 7 -1.52 -27.99 12.76
N LYS A 8 -2.75 -28.29 12.37
CA LYS A 8 -3.11 -29.61 11.84
C LYS A 8 -2.37 -29.93 10.53
N LEU A 9 -2.27 -28.97 9.62
CA LEU A 9 -1.51 -29.13 8.37
C LEU A 9 -0.03 -29.43 8.65
N HIS A 10 0.57 -28.77 9.64
CA HIS A 10 1.93 -29.06 10.05
C HIS A 10 2.06 -30.48 10.63
N GLU A 11 1.15 -30.90 11.52
CA GLU A 11 1.12 -32.28 12.05
C GLU A 11 1.03 -33.34 10.94
N ASP A 12 0.25 -33.07 9.88
CA ASP A 12 0.01 -34.01 8.79
C ASP A 12 1.17 -34.08 7.78
N THR A 13 1.95 -33.01 7.64
CA THR A 13 2.96 -32.88 6.56
C THR A 13 4.39 -32.77 7.03
N GLY A 14 4.62 -32.35 8.28
CA GLY A 14 5.95 -32.01 8.81
C GLY A 14 6.61 -30.79 8.13
N MET A 15 5.91 -30.08 7.23
CA MET A 15 6.48 -28.94 6.50
C MET A 15 6.55 -27.70 7.40
N THR A 16 7.62 -26.92 7.23
CA THR A 16 7.86 -25.66 7.96
C THR A 16 7.61 -24.42 7.12
N ARG A 17 7.19 -24.59 5.86
CA ARG A 17 6.84 -23.48 4.95
C ARG A 17 5.41 -23.65 4.44
N VAL A 18 4.64 -22.56 4.44
CA VAL A 18 3.25 -22.59 3.99
C VAL A 18 2.93 -21.48 2.99
N CYS A 19 2.19 -21.85 1.95
CA CYS A 19 1.59 -20.90 1.01
C CYS A 19 0.08 -20.86 1.26
N MET A 20 -0.51 -19.67 1.29
CA MET A 20 -1.95 -19.48 1.47
C MET A 20 -2.57 -18.62 0.36
N ALA A 21 -3.80 -18.96 0.00
CA ALA A 21 -4.68 -18.20 -0.88
C ALA A 21 -6.14 -18.34 -0.39
N GLY A 22 -7.09 -17.78 -1.14
CA GLY A 22 -8.49 -17.65 -0.76
C GLY A 22 -8.76 -16.35 0.01
N GLY A 23 -9.97 -15.81 -0.10
CA GLY A 23 -10.32 -14.49 0.48
C GLY A 23 -10.08 -14.38 1.99
N VAL A 24 -10.14 -15.50 2.72
CA VAL A 24 -9.82 -15.56 4.16
C VAL A 24 -8.36 -15.23 4.45
N ALA A 25 -7.44 -15.54 3.53
CA ALA A 25 -6.02 -15.24 3.65
C ALA A 25 -5.70 -13.72 3.54
N LEU A 26 -6.68 -12.88 3.17
CA LEU A 26 -6.54 -11.41 3.20
C LEU A 26 -6.77 -10.81 4.60
N ASN A 27 -7.03 -11.63 5.62
CA ASN A 27 -7.20 -11.20 7.00
C ASN A 27 -5.86 -10.87 7.65
N SER A 28 -5.42 -9.63 7.50
CA SER A 28 -4.12 -9.16 7.99
C SER A 28 -3.91 -9.33 9.50
N LYS A 29 -4.98 -9.25 10.29
CA LYS A 29 -4.93 -9.46 11.75
C LYS A 29 -4.65 -10.92 12.10
N ALA A 30 -5.25 -11.86 11.35
CA ALA A 30 -4.94 -13.27 11.51
C ALA A 30 -3.51 -13.57 11.03
N ASN A 31 -3.10 -12.99 9.90
CA ASN A 31 -1.78 -13.19 9.30
C ASN A 31 -0.63 -12.75 10.21
N GLY A 32 -0.78 -11.63 10.92
CA GLY A 32 0.22 -11.15 11.88
C GLY A 32 0.46 -12.05 13.10
N ARG A 33 -0.37 -13.09 13.28
CA ARG A 33 -0.25 -14.07 14.37
C ARG A 33 0.35 -15.40 13.91
N LEU A 34 0.50 -15.62 12.61
CA LEU A 34 0.76 -16.97 12.10
C LEU A 34 2.17 -17.46 12.45
N LEU A 35 3.19 -16.62 12.27
CA LEU A 35 4.57 -16.99 12.60
C LEU A 35 4.77 -17.24 14.10
N SER A 36 4.04 -16.54 14.98
CA SER A 36 4.19 -16.69 16.43
C SER A 36 3.29 -17.78 17.03
N GLU A 37 2.20 -18.16 16.36
CA GLU A 37 1.22 -19.11 16.89
C GLU A 37 1.12 -20.42 16.10
N THR A 38 1.97 -20.62 15.09
CA THR A 38 2.06 -21.86 14.32
C THR A 38 3.51 -22.33 14.17
N PRO A 39 3.77 -23.62 13.89
CA PRO A 39 5.13 -24.14 13.70
C PRO A 39 5.75 -23.82 12.33
N PHE A 40 5.20 -22.85 11.59
CA PHE A 40 5.71 -22.46 10.28
C PHE A 40 6.75 -21.35 10.42
N ASP A 41 7.90 -21.53 9.79
CA ASP A 41 9.01 -20.57 9.78
C ASP A 41 8.86 -19.55 8.63
N GLU A 42 8.27 -19.97 7.52
CA GLU A 42 8.04 -19.11 6.34
C GLU A 42 6.60 -19.19 5.86
N ILE A 43 6.05 -18.02 5.56
CA ILE A 43 4.67 -17.87 5.10
C ILE A 43 4.65 -16.99 3.86
N PHE A 44 4.09 -17.54 2.80
CA PHE A 44 3.72 -16.78 1.61
C PHE A 44 2.20 -16.68 1.53
N ILE A 45 1.68 -15.48 1.28
CA ILE A 45 0.27 -15.27 0.98
C ILE A 45 0.18 -14.52 -0.34
N GLN A 46 -0.58 -15.06 -1.28
CA GLN A 46 -0.76 -14.41 -2.57
C GLN A 46 -1.45 -13.04 -2.37
N PRO A 47 -0.90 -11.93 -2.88
CA PRO A 47 -1.42 -10.59 -2.56
C PRO A 47 -2.83 -10.26 -3.06
N ALA A 48 -3.27 -10.89 -4.13
CA ALA A 48 -4.62 -10.88 -4.67
C ALA A 48 -5.39 -12.15 -4.25
N ALA A 49 -5.15 -12.65 -3.03
CA ALA A 49 -5.50 -14.01 -2.57
C ALA A 49 -6.96 -14.43 -2.76
N GLY A 50 -7.90 -13.48 -2.84
CA GLY A 50 -9.28 -13.79 -3.19
C GLY A 50 -9.45 -14.20 -4.66
N ASP A 51 -10.69 -14.17 -5.13
CA ASP A 51 -11.05 -14.65 -6.47
C ASP A 51 -10.31 -13.91 -7.59
N SER A 52 -9.89 -12.66 -7.34
CA SER A 52 -9.05 -11.89 -8.26
C SER A 52 -7.76 -12.63 -8.65
N GLY A 53 -7.15 -13.41 -7.76
CA GLY A 53 -5.90 -14.12 -8.01
C GLY A 53 -6.05 -15.41 -8.84
N GLY A 54 -7.29 -15.88 -9.05
CA GLY A 54 -7.56 -17.16 -9.72
C GLY A 54 -7.04 -17.23 -11.15
N ALA A 55 -7.10 -16.12 -11.89
CA ALA A 55 -6.59 -16.06 -13.27
C ALA A 55 -5.07 -16.31 -13.35
N LEU A 56 -4.29 -15.74 -12.43
CA LEU A 56 -2.85 -16.03 -12.34
C LEU A 56 -2.61 -17.48 -11.92
N GLY A 57 -3.35 -17.98 -10.94
CA GLY A 57 -3.25 -19.37 -10.50
C GLY A 57 -3.47 -20.37 -11.63
N ALA A 58 -4.50 -20.15 -12.46
CA ALA A 58 -4.78 -20.97 -13.63
C ALA A 58 -3.67 -20.90 -14.69
N ALA A 59 -3.16 -19.71 -14.99
CA ALA A 59 -2.06 -19.52 -15.93
C ALA A 59 -0.76 -20.20 -15.45
N LEU A 60 -0.41 -20.03 -14.17
CA LEU A 60 0.76 -20.68 -13.57
C LEU A 60 0.62 -22.20 -13.50
N TYR A 61 -0.60 -22.71 -13.25
CA TYR A 61 -0.86 -24.15 -13.28
C TYR A 61 -0.63 -24.72 -14.69
N ALA A 62 -1.22 -24.11 -15.71
CA ALA A 62 -1.00 -24.53 -17.09
C ALA A 62 0.49 -24.48 -17.46
N TYR A 63 1.16 -23.37 -17.17
CA TYR A 63 2.56 -23.16 -17.54
C TYR A 63 3.53 -24.11 -16.82
N HIS A 64 3.40 -24.27 -15.50
CA HIS A 64 4.36 -25.06 -14.73
C HIS A 64 4.00 -26.53 -14.60
N VAL A 65 2.72 -26.86 -14.45
CA VAL A 65 2.28 -28.23 -14.19
C VAL A 65 1.99 -28.96 -15.50
N LEU A 66 1.23 -28.36 -16.42
CA LEU A 66 0.85 -29.03 -17.66
C LEU A 66 1.96 -28.96 -18.72
N LEU A 67 2.63 -27.81 -18.85
CA LEU A 67 3.70 -27.62 -19.84
C LEU A 67 5.12 -27.89 -19.30
N GLY A 68 5.25 -28.22 -18.01
CA GLY A 68 6.54 -28.55 -17.38
C GLY A 68 7.58 -27.43 -17.36
N GLN A 69 7.16 -26.17 -17.53
CA GLN A 69 8.10 -25.04 -17.60
C GLN A 69 8.67 -24.69 -16.21
N PRO A 70 9.94 -24.26 -16.13
CA PRO A 70 10.60 -24.00 -14.84
C PRO A 70 9.99 -22.79 -14.11
N ARG A 71 9.96 -22.87 -12.77
CA ARG A 71 9.59 -21.76 -11.88
C ARG A 71 10.81 -20.84 -11.70
N LYS A 72 10.78 -19.65 -12.29
CA LYS A 72 11.87 -18.66 -12.22
C LYS A 72 11.44 -17.30 -11.67
N PHE A 73 10.14 -17.12 -11.44
CA PHE A 73 9.55 -15.85 -11.07
C PHE A 73 9.20 -15.83 -9.57
N VAL A 74 9.53 -14.72 -8.91
CA VAL A 74 9.13 -14.41 -7.54
C VAL A 74 8.34 -13.10 -7.57
N GLN A 75 7.14 -13.11 -7.00
CA GLN A 75 6.28 -11.94 -6.98
C GLN A 75 6.67 -11.02 -5.82
N GLU A 76 7.58 -10.08 -6.08
CA GLU A 76 8.05 -9.11 -5.08
C GLU A 76 7.23 -7.81 -5.04
N HIS A 77 6.45 -7.54 -6.08
CA HIS A 77 5.57 -6.37 -6.20
C HIS A 77 4.26 -6.72 -6.93
N ASN A 78 3.31 -5.78 -6.96
CA ASN A 78 1.99 -5.97 -7.58
C ASN A 78 1.66 -5.01 -8.73
N TYR A 79 2.62 -4.20 -9.16
CA TYR A 79 2.44 -3.22 -10.24
C TYR A 79 2.35 -3.88 -11.63
N TYR A 80 1.29 -4.66 -11.87
CA TYR A 80 1.02 -5.38 -13.13
C TYR A 80 -0.17 -4.81 -13.90
N GLY A 81 -0.76 -3.73 -13.40
CA GLY A 81 -1.86 -3.03 -14.04
C GLY A 81 -1.44 -2.22 -15.27
N ALA A 82 -2.39 -1.47 -15.82
CA ALA A 82 -2.14 -0.50 -16.88
C ALA A 82 -1.36 0.70 -16.35
N GLU A 83 -0.50 1.25 -17.20
CA GLU A 83 0.17 2.54 -17.07
C GLU A 83 -0.35 3.46 -18.18
N TYR A 84 -0.34 4.76 -17.91
CA TYR A 84 -0.87 5.78 -18.81
C TYR A 84 0.24 6.75 -19.17
N SER A 85 0.31 7.11 -20.45
CA SER A 85 1.30 8.05 -20.96
C SER A 85 1.00 9.49 -20.51
N ASP A 86 1.99 10.37 -20.64
CA ASP A 86 1.77 11.80 -20.44
C ASP A 86 0.64 12.34 -21.34
N ALA A 87 0.52 11.85 -22.58
CA ALA A 87 -0.54 12.24 -23.50
C ALA A 87 -1.94 11.81 -23.03
N ASP A 88 -2.07 10.61 -22.44
CA ASP A 88 -3.33 10.13 -21.85
C ASP A 88 -3.73 11.01 -20.65
N ILE A 89 -2.75 11.41 -19.83
CA ILE A 89 -2.96 12.24 -18.65
C ILE A 89 -3.34 13.67 -19.05
N GLU A 90 -2.60 14.29 -19.98
CA GLU A 90 -2.90 15.63 -20.51
C GLU A 90 -4.32 15.70 -21.09
N THR A 91 -4.69 14.69 -21.89
CA THR A 91 -6.03 14.59 -22.48
C THR A 91 -7.11 14.56 -21.39
N ALA A 92 -6.92 13.74 -20.35
CA ALA A 92 -7.88 13.65 -19.25
C ALA A 92 -7.96 14.96 -18.44
N ILE A 93 -6.83 15.63 -18.19
CA ILE A 93 -6.81 16.92 -17.49
C ILE A 93 -7.54 17.98 -18.30
N ALA A 94 -7.26 18.09 -19.60
CA ALA A 94 -7.93 19.05 -20.49
C ALA A 94 -9.45 18.85 -20.49
N GLN A 95 -9.93 17.60 -20.52
CA GLN A 95 -11.35 17.27 -20.48
C GLN A 95 -12.00 17.57 -19.12
N SER A 96 -11.23 17.52 -18.03
CA SER A 96 -11.73 17.78 -16.68
C SER A 96 -11.87 19.27 -16.35
N GLY A 97 -11.15 20.14 -17.07
CA GLY A 97 -11.12 21.59 -16.80
C GLY A 97 -10.27 22.00 -15.59
N PHE A 98 -9.59 21.07 -14.92
CA PHE A 98 -8.68 21.40 -13.83
C PHE A 98 -7.44 22.14 -14.34
N LYS A 99 -7.05 23.20 -13.62
CA LYS A 99 -5.71 23.79 -13.75
C LYS A 99 -4.68 22.82 -13.22
N HIS A 100 -3.49 22.84 -13.82
CA HIS A 100 -2.40 21.98 -13.40
C HIS A 100 -1.06 22.68 -13.58
N GLU A 101 -0.07 22.16 -12.88
CA GLU A 101 1.35 22.45 -13.08
C GLU A 101 2.04 21.18 -13.56
N VAL A 102 3.16 21.32 -14.26
CA VAL A 102 3.98 20.20 -14.71
C VAL A 102 5.33 20.29 -14.02
N GLU A 103 5.73 19.21 -13.35
CA GLU A 103 7.07 19.06 -12.77
C GLU A 103 7.70 17.78 -13.31
N ARG A 104 8.74 17.93 -14.13
CA ARG A 104 9.41 16.81 -14.80
C ARG A 104 10.68 16.38 -14.08
N ASP A 105 11.21 17.21 -13.19
CA ASP A 105 12.29 16.79 -12.31
C ASP A 105 11.72 15.93 -11.17
N GLU A 106 12.14 14.67 -11.10
CA GLU A 106 11.58 13.71 -10.14
C GLU A 106 11.83 14.13 -8.69
N THR A 107 13.02 14.66 -8.40
CA THR A 107 13.40 15.10 -7.06
C THR A 107 12.54 16.28 -6.64
N ARG A 108 12.39 17.29 -7.52
CA ARG A 108 11.53 18.44 -7.26
C ARG A 108 10.07 18.04 -7.11
N LEU A 109 9.59 17.06 -7.90
CA LEU A 109 8.23 16.56 -7.77
C LEU A 109 7.98 15.97 -6.38
N THR A 110 8.87 15.11 -5.89
CA THR A 110 8.71 14.50 -4.56
C THR A 110 8.89 15.51 -3.44
N GLU A 111 9.83 16.46 -3.57
CA GLU A 111 10.01 17.56 -2.61
C GLU A 111 8.71 18.38 -2.47
N ARG A 112 8.10 18.77 -3.58
CA ARG A 112 6.85 19.55 -3.58
C ARG A 112 5.69 18.78 -2.95
N VAL A 113 5.67 17.46 -3.10
CA VAL A 113 4.65 16.59 -2.49
C VAL A 113 4.89 16.48 -0.99
N VAL A 114 6.14 16.34 -0.56
CA VAL A 114 6.50 16.37 0.87
C VAL A 114 6.13 17.72 1.49
N ASP A 115 6.40 18.84 0.82
CA ASP A 115 6.00 20.17 1.28
C ASP A 115 4.48 20.28 1.47
N ASP A 116 3.69 19.75 0.54
CA ASP A 116 2.24 19.70 0.67
C ASP A 116 1.82 18.83 1.87
N ILE A 117 2.43 17.66 2.08
CA ILE A 117 2.16 16.78 3.22
C ILE A 117 2.51 17.48 4.55
N LEU A 118 3.65 18.17 4.62
CA LEU A 118 4.10 18.92 5.81
C LEU A 118 3.16 20.08 6.15
N GLN A 119 2.49 20.66 5.16
CA GLN A 119 1.42 21.64 5.34
C GLN A 119 0.10 21.01 5.81
N GLY A 120 0.06 19.69 6.03
CA GLY A 120 -1.13 18.96 6.45
C GLY A 120 -2.12 18.69 5.32
N LYS A 121 -1.70 18.79 4.05
CA LYS A 121 -2.55 18.48 2.90
C LYS A 121 -2.66 16.96 2.70
N VAL A 122 -3.80 16.53 2.19
CA VAL A 122 -4.09 15.14 1.83
C VAL A 122 -3.88 14.97 0.33
N ILE A 123 -2.93 14.11 -0.02
CA ILE A 123 -2.43 13.95 -1.38
C ILE A 123 -3.05 12.72 -2.03
N ALA A 124 -3.63 12.90 -3.20
CA ALA A 124 -3.98 11.83 -4.10
C ALA A 124 -2.80 11.52 -5.04
N TRP A 125 -2.41 10.26 -5.11
CA TRP A 125 -1.20 9.80 -5.77
C TRP A 125 -1.54 8.78 -6.86
N PHE A 126 -1.23 9.13 -8.10
CA PHE A 126 -1.48 8.33 -9.29
C PHE A 126 -0.17 8.21 -10.08
N GLN A 127 0.53 7.09 -9.96
CA GLN A 127 1.83 6.86 -10.61
C GLN A 127 1.91 5.48 -11.26
N GLY A 128 2.59 5.42 -12.41
CA GLY A 128 2.94 4.19 -13.11
C GLY A 128 1.81 3.16 -13.25
N ARG A 129 2.22 1.89 -13.28
CA ARG A 129 1.31 0.74 -13.31
C ARG A 129 0.54 0.63 -11.99
N PHE A 130 -0.79 0.53 -12.08
CA PHE A 130 -1.62 0.33 -10.89
C PHE A 130 -1.36 -1.05 -10.25
N GLU A 131 -1.58 -1.13 -8.94
CA GLU A 131 -1.34 -2.33 -8.16
C GLU A 131 -2.50 -3.34 -8.28
N TRP A 132 -2.15 -4.62 -8.41
CA TRP A 132 -3.13 -5.71 -8.43
C TRP A 132 -3.53 -6.15 -7.01
N GLY A 133 -4.82 -6.42 -6.81
CA GLY A 133 -5.37 -6.84 -5.52
C GLY A 133 -6.16 -5.73 -4.82
N PRO A 134 -6.58 -5.95 -3.56
CA PRO A 134 -7.55 -5.08 -2.87
C PRO A 134 -6.91 -3.94 -2.08
N ARG A 135 -5.58 -3.76 -2.16
CA ARG A 135 -4.82 -2.75 -1.41
C ARG A 135 -4.20 -1.78 -2.39
N ALA A 136 -4.26 -0.49 -2.09
CA ALA A 136 -3.38 0.48 -2.74
C ALA A 136 -2.01 0.41 -2.07
N LEU A 137 -0.97 0.36 -2.87
CA LEU A 137 0.41 0.09 -2.48
C LEU A 137 1.37 1.16 -3.02
N GLY A 138 0.86 2.38 -3.28
CA GLY A 138 1.69 3.50 -3.72
C GLY A 138 1.63 3.80 -5.21
N SER A 139 0.74 3.17 -5.98
CA SER A 139 0.44 3.58 -7.37
C SER A 139 -0.90 4.30 -7.48
N ARG A 140 -1.91 3.92 -6.68
CA ARG A 140 -3.24 4.54 -6.61
C ARG A 140 -3.63 4.81 -5.16
N SER A 141 -2.87 5.70 -4.53
CA SER A 141 -2.87 5.90 -3.08
C SER A 141 -3.34 7.29 -2.67
N ILE A 142 -3.79 7.41 -1.42
CA ILE A 142 -3.94 8.67 -0.72
C ILE A 142 -2.93 8.69 0.41
N MET A 143 -2.15 9.77 0.47
CA MET A 143 -1.07 10.01 1.44
C MET A 143 -1.40 11.20 2.33
N ALA A 144 -0.99 11.12 3.60
CA ALA A 144 -1.11 12.21 4.56
C ALA A 144 -0.12 12.05 5.73
N ASP A 145 0.17 13.14 6.43
CA ASP A 145 1.05 13.16 7.62
C ASP A 145 0.38 12.44 8.80
N PRO A 146 0.94 11.32 9.30
CA PRO A 146 0.33 10.56 10.38
C PRO A 146 0.57 11.13 11.78
N ARG A 147 1.44 12.13 11.92
CA ARG A 147 1.91 12.63 13.22
C ARG A 147 0.85 13.42 13.97
N ARG A 148 -0.12 13.98 13.24
CA ARG A 148 -1.26 14.67 13.83
C ARG A 148 -2.40 13.69 14.12
N ALA A 149 -2.90 13.71 15.36
CA ALA A 149 -4.01 12.84 15.76
C ALA A 149 -5.31 13.12 14.99
N ASP A 150 -5.56 14.38 14.62
CA ASP A 150 -6.74 14.80 13.85
C ASP A 150 -6.69 14.41 12.37
N MET A 151 -5.52 14.03 11.84
CA MET A 151 -5.37 13.66 10.42
C MET A 151 -6.24 12.46 10.05
N LYS A 152 -6.47 11.54 10.99
CA LYS A 152 -7.38 10.41 10.78
C LYS A 152 -8.80 10.89 10.47
N ASP A 153 -9.29 11.88 11.21
CA ASP A 153 -10.63 12.43 11.04
C ASP A 153 -10.72 13.29 9.79
N ILE A 154 -9.66 14.04 9.47
CA ILE A 154 -9.53 14.82 8.23
C ILE A 154 -9.64 13.89 7.01
N VAL A 155 -8.83 12.83 6.94
CA VAL A 155 -8.86 11.89 5.81
C VAL A 155 -10.20 11.15 5.72
N ASN A 156 -10.79 10.77 6.86
CA ASN A 156 -12.10 10.14 6.89
C ASN A 156 -13.20 11.09 6.38
N THR A 157 -13.23 12.33 6.85
CA THR A 157 -14.27 13.31 6.50
C THR A 157 -14.12 13.81 5.06
N LYS A 158 -12.89 14.05 4.58
CA LYS A 158 -12.65 14.55 3.24
C LYS A 158 -13.00 13.54 2.13
N ILE A 159 -12.90 12.24 2.39
CA ILE A 159 -12.87 11.25 1.30
C ILE A 159 -13.67 10.00 1.61
N LYS A 160 -13.41 9.41 2.78
CA LYS A 160 -13.87 8.04 3.04
C LYS A 160 -15.29 7.99 3.54
N PHE A 161 -15.76 9.01 4.25
CA PHE A 161 -17.06 9.01 4.93
C PHE A 161 -17.33 7.66 5.62
N ARG A 162 -16.26 7.09 6.22
CA ARG A 162 -16.24 5.77 6.86
C ARG A 162 -16.37 5.95 8.35
N GLU A 163 -16.65 4.84 9.03
CA GLU A 163 -16.80 4.81 10.46
C GLU A 163 -15.47 5.21 11.15
N PRO A 164 -15.48 6.09 12.18
CA PRO A 164 -14.26 6.65 12.78
C PRO A 164 -13.29 5.61 13.35
N PHE A 165 -13.75 4.40 13.64
CA PHE A 165 -12.91 3.35 14.22
C PHE A 165 -12.00 2.66 13.19
N ARG A 166 -12.25 2.79 11.87
CA ARG A 166 -11.42 2.10 10.87
C ARG A 166 -10.00 2.68 10.87
N PRO A 167 -8.96 1.84 11.06
CA PRO A 167 -7.58 2.31 11.06
C PRO A 167 -7.08 2.57 9.63
N PHE A 168 -6.15 3.51 9.51
CA PHE A 168 -5.32 3.66 8.32
C PHE A 168 -4.05 2.82 8.43
N ALA A 169 -3.39 2.58 7.30
CA ALA A 169 -2.18 1.77 7.25
C ALA A 169 -0.94 2.67 7.26
N PRO A 170 0.07 2.37 8.09
CA PRO A 170 1.38 2.99 7.97
C PRO A 170 2.11 2.44 6.74
N VAL A 171 2.75 3.33 5.97
CA VAL A 171 3.78 2.98 5.00
C VAL A 171 5.14 3.49 5.48
N ILE A 172 6.20 2.69 5.32
CA ILE A 172 7.58 2.99 5.73
C ILE A 172 8.58 2.39 4.72
N VAL A 173 9.76 2.98 4.59
CA VAL A 173 10.88 2.37 3.84
C VAL A 173 11.38 1.10 4.54
N GLU A 174 11.75 0.06 3.78
CA GLU A 174 12.13 -1.24 4.35
C GLU A 174 13.27 -1.16 5.36
N GLU A 175 14.27 -0.34 5.09
CA GLU A 175 15.46 -0.17 5.93
C GLU A 175 15.19 0.51 7.27
N ALA A 176 14.04 1.17 7.44
CA ALA A 176 13.65 1.80 8.70
C ALA A 176 12.69 0.93 9.53
N VAL A 177 12.25 -0.23 9.03
CA VAL A 177 11.23 -1.05 9.69
C VAL A 177 11.66 -1.48 11.10
N ASP A 178 12.92 -1.89 11.23
CA ASP A 178 13.46 -2.41 12.48
C ASP A 178 13.51 -1.34 13.57
N ASP A 179 13.52 -0.06 13.25
CA ASP A 179 13.50 1.02 14.26
C ASP A 179 12.09 1.26 14.82
N TYR A 180 11.04 0.86 14.10
CA TYR A 180 9.65 1.22 14.39
C TYR A 180 8.77 0.05 14.81
N PHE A 181 9.04 -1.17 14.32
CA PHE A 181 8.19 -2.34 14.53
C PHE A 181 8.92 -3.50 15.22
N GLU A 182 8.16 -4.32 15.94
CA GLU A 182 8.70 -5.44 16.68
C GLU A 182 8.84 -6.70 15.81
N GLY A 183 10.05 -7.28 15.81
CA GLY A 183 10.28 -8.68 15.44
C GLY A 183 9.83 -9.06 14.02
N ILE A 184 9.93 -8.13 13.07
CA ILE A 184 9.59 -8.41 11.67
C ILE A 184 10.74 -9.23 11.05
N PRO A 185 10.48 -10.40 10.45
CA PRO A 185 11.54 -11.15 9.79
C PRO A 185 12.14 -10.37 8.61
N SER A 186 13.31 -10.81 8.14
CA SER A 186 14.03 -10.16 7.05
C SER A 186 13.12 -9.87 5.85
N PRO A 187 13.16 -8.66 5.27
CA PRO A 187 12.34 -8.32 4.10
C PRO A 187 12.67 -9.18 2.87
N ASN A 188 13.81 -9.88 2.85
CA ASN A 188 14.19 -10.79 1.78
C ASN A 188 13.52 -12.16 1.84
N SER A 189 12.94 -12.53 2.98
CA SER A 189 12.18 -13.79 3.16
C SER A 189 10.72 -13.57 3.57
N TYR A 190 10.34 -12.37 4.00
CA TYR A 190 9.00 -12.05 4.50
C TYR A 190 8.36 -10.87 3.76
N TYR A 191 7.65 -11.17 2.67
CA TYR A 191 7.09 -10.14 1.76
C TYR A 191 5.71 -9.61 2.17
N LEU A 192 5.07 -10.24 3.15
CA LEU A 192 3.71 -9.88 3.60
C LEU A 192 3.53 -8.38 3.91
N PRO A 193 4.48 -7.70 4.57
CA PRO A 193 4.41 -6.26 4.79
C PRO A 193 4.36 -5.46 3.49
N ARG A 194 5.08 -5.83 2.43
CA ARG A 194 5.06 -5.11 1.13
C ARG A 194 3.65 -4.94 0.55
N PHE A 195 2.75 -5.84 0.91
CA PHE A 195 1.38 -5.92 0.38
C PHE A 195 0.28 -5.55 1.39
N MET A 196 0.62 -5.01 2.57
CA MET A 196 -0.35 -4.77 3.67
C MET A 196 -1.13 -6.01 4.10
N LEU A 197 -0.49 -7.18 4.07
CA LEU A 197 -1.13 -8.45 4.40
C LEU A 197 -0.95 -8.86 5.86
N THR A 198 -0.32 -8.04 6.68
CA THR A 198 0.01 -8.36 8.07
C THR A 198 -0.14 -7.13 8.97
N VAL A 199 -0.41 -7.37 10.24
CA VAL A 199 -0.48 -6.34 11.30
C VAL A 199 0.66 -6.59 12.25
N HIS A 200 1.45 -5.55 12.52
CA HIS A 200 2.59 -5.60 13.41
C HIS A 200 2.44 -4.63 14.57
N ARG A 201 3.09 -4.96 15.68
CA ARG A 201 3.18 -4.10 16.86
C ARG A 201 4.29 -3.06 16.64
N PHE A 202 3.99 -1.82 16.97
CA PHE A 202 5.01 -0.77 17.07
C PHE A 202 5.89 -1.04 18.28
N LYS A 203 7.19 -0.75 18.18
CA LYS A 203 8.06 -0.65 19.35
C LYS A 203 7.55 0.41 20.33
N GLU A 204 8.02 0.35 21.57
CA GLU A 204 7.72 1.36 22.59
C GLU A 204 8.24 2.73 22.15
N GLY A 205 7.36 3.74 22.10
CA GLY A 205 7.68 5.09 21.63
C GLY A 205 7.12 5.41 20.24
N PRO A 206 7.67 4.84 19.14
CA PRO A 206 7.37 5.27 17.78
C PRO A 206 5.88 5.35 17.41
N GLY A 207 5.05 4.42 17.91
CA GLY A 207 3.61 4.48 17.66
C GLY A 207 2.93 5.75 18.19
N GLN A 208 3.48 6.39 19.22
CA GLN A 208 2.97 7.65 19.78
C GLN A 208 3.27 8.85 18.88
N GLU A 209 4.34 8.77 18.07
CA GLU A 209 4.70 9.80 17.09
C GLU A 209 3.78 9.81 15.87
N VAL A 210 3.07 8.69 15.62
CA VAL A 210 2.22 8.51 14.43
C VAL A 210 0.79 8.07 14.79
N PRO A 211 0.07 8.86 15.62
CA PRO A 211 -1.22 8.46 16.18
C PRO A 211 -2.30 8.15 15.13
N ALA A 212 -2.23 8.72 13.92
CA ALA A 212 -3.24 8.48 12.90
C ALA A 212 -3.20 7.07 12.27
N VAL A 213 -2.06 6.37 12.39
CA VAL A 213 -1.85 5.00 11.89
C VAL A 213 -1.55 3.99 13.00
N ASN A 214 -1.43 4.45 14.25
CA ASN A 214 -1.32 3.60 15.42
C ASN A 214 -2.70 3.22 15.98
N HIS A 215 -3.08 1.96 15.82
CA HIS A 215 -4.29 1.40 16.40
C HIS A 215 -3.96 0.47 17.57
N LEU A 216 -4.08 0.99 18.78
CA LEU A 216 -3.84 0.24 20.04
C LEU A 216 -2.44 -0.42 20.08
N GLY A 217 -1.42 0.30 19.62
CA GLY A 217 -0.03 -0.17 19.54
C GLY A 217 0.29 -0.99 18.29
N THR A 218 -0.62 -1.07 17.32
CA THR A 218 -0.43 -1.88 16.10
C THR A 218 -0.74 -1.12 14.82
N GLY A 219 -0.11 -1.53 13.72
CA GLY A 219 -0.33 -0.96 12.38
C GLY A 219 -0.38 -2.07 11.32
N ARG A 220 -1.26 -1.91 10.32
CA ARG A 220 -1.25 -2.77 9.13
C ARG A 220 -0.19 -2.28 8.16
N LEU A 221 1.03 -2.77 8.37
CA LEU A 221 2.25 -2.26 7.75
C LEU A 221 2.27 -2.43 6.23
N GLN A 222 2.66 -1.37 5.51
CA GLN A 222 3.27 -1.44 4.20
C GLN A 222 4.76 -1.12 4.27
N THR A 223 5.59 -1.97 3.67
CA THR A 223 7.01 -1.63 3.42
C THR A 223 7.24 -1.29 1.95
N VAL A 224 8.16 -0.37 1.67
CA VAL A 224 8.49 0.06 0.31
C VAL A 224 9.98 -0.07 0.01
N ARG A 225 10.30 -0.46 -1.22
CA ARG A 225 11.66 -0.50 -1.78
C ARG A 225 11.75 0.44 -2.97
N ARG A 226 12.84 1.19 -3.03
CA ARG A 226 13.12 2.11 -4.15
C ARG A 226 13.14 1.42 -5.51
N GLU A 227 13.63 0.18 -5.56
CA GLU A 227 13.71 -0.65 -6.76
C GLU A 227 12.37 -0.83 -7.48
N TRP A 228 11.27 -0.96 -6.72
CA TRP A 228 9.95 -1.29 -7.28
C TRP A 228 9.01 -0.10 -7.44
N ASN A 229 9.20 0.95 -6.64
CA ASN A 229 8.37 2.16 -6.71
C ASN A 229 9.19 3.38 -6.25
N PRO A 230 10.11 3.89 -7.10
CA PRO A 230 11.11 4.86 -6.69
C PRO A 230 10.48 6.18 -6.24
N ARG A 231 9.51 6.73 -6.98
CA ARG A 231 8.85 8.00 -6.62
C ARG A 231 8.11 7.89 -5.28
N TYR A 232 7.40 6.79 -5.04
CA TYR A 232 6.68 6.59 -3.78
C TYR A 232 7.65 6.40 -2.60
N TYR A 233 8.71 5.62 -2.81
CA TYR A 233 9.80 5.49 -1.84
C TYR A 233 10.44 6.84 -1.54
N ASP A 234 10.76 7.65 -2.55
CA ASP A 234 11.44 8.93 -2.39
C ASP A 234 10.57 9.92 -1.60
N VAL A 235 9.24 9.93 -1.78
CA VAL A 235 8.32 10.72 -0.93
C VAL A 235 8.37 10.26 0.53
N VAL A 236 8.29 8.96 0.81
CA VAL A 236 8.32 8.42 2.18
C VAL A 236 9.68 8.71 2.84
N HIS A 237 10.77 8.50 2.09
CA HIS A 237 12.13 8.74 2.56
C HIS A 237 12.37 10.23 2.83
N GLN A 238 12.06 11.12 1.89
CA GLN A 238 12.23 12.57 2.05
C GLN A 238 11.36 13.13 3.18
N PHE A 239 10.12 12.63 3.34
CA PHE A 239 9.30 12.96 4.50
C PHE A 239 9.99 12.53 5.81
N GLY A 240 10.57 11.33 5.84
CA GLY A 240 11.37 10.87 6.98
C GLY A 240 12.56 11.78 7.28
N GLN A 241 13.31 12.21 6.27
CA GLN A 241 14.44 13.15 6.42
C GLN A 241 13.98 14.51 6.99
N ALA A 242 12.82 15.01 6.53
CA ALA A 242 12.30 16.29 6.97
C ALA A 242 11.72 16.26 8.40
N THR A 243 11.31 15.09 8.89
CA THR A 243 10.50 14.98 10.12
C THR A 243 11.12 14.15 11.23
N GLY A 244 12.12 13.32 10.92
CA GLY A 244 12.62 12.26 11.79
C GLY A 244 11.75 10.99 11.79
N THR A 245 10.58 11.00 11.13
CA THR A 245 9.59 9.92 11.16
C THR A 245 9.27 9.46 9.73
N PRO A 246 9.88 8.38 9.20
CA PRO A 246 9.73 7.91 7.82
C PRO A 246 8.43 7.14 7.60
N ILE A 247 7.32 7.58 8.21
CA ILE A 247 6.01 6.93 8.11
C ILE A 247 4.99 7.90 7.54
N LEU A 248 4.21 7.43 6.56
CA LEU A 248 3.03 8.13 6.05
C LEU A 248 1.74 7.32 6.27
N ILE A 249 0.60 7.99 6.26
CA ILE A 249 -0.68 7.33 5.98
C ILE A 249 -0.64 6.83 4.54
N ASN A 250 -1.05 5.58 4.32
CA ASN A 250 -1.49 5.11 3.01
C ASN A 250 -2.91 4.54 3.08
N THR A 251 -3.78 5.00 2.17
CA THR A 251 -5.10 4.42 1.95
C THR A 251 -5.47 4.41 0.47
N SER A 252 -6.47 3.62 0.10
CA SER A 252 -6.85 3.43 -1.30
C SER A 252 -7.34 4.72 -1.95
N PHE A 253 -6.94 5.07 -3.17
CA PHE A 253 -7.49 6.24 -3.86
C PHE A 253 -8.85 5.90 -4.49
N ASN A 254 -9.93 6.22 -3.78
CA ASN A 254 -11.33 6.01 -4.17
C ASN A 254 -12.30 6.71 -3.21
N LEU A 255 -13.54 6.93 -3.65
CA LEU A 255 -14.65 7.27 -2.76
C LEU A 255 -15.23 6.02 -2.09
N ARG A 256 -16.11 6.23 -1.10
CA ARG A 256 -16.86 5.14 -0.47
C ARG A 256 -17.76 4.46 -1.49
N GLY A 257 -17.66 3.13 -1.58
CA GLY A 257 -18.49 2.33 -2.50
C GLY A 257 -17.93 2.20 -3.91
N GLU A 258 -16.84 2.92 -4.23
CA GLU A 258 -16.19 2.85 -5.54
C GLU A 258 -14.93 1.95 -5.51
N PRO A 259 -14.54 1.34 -6.65
CA PRO A 259 -13.24 0.68 -6.77
C PRO A 259 -12.09 1.69 -6.69
N ILE A 260 -10.85 1.19 -6.53
CA ILE A 260 -9.64 2.01 -6.66
C ILE A 260 -9.61 2.61 -8.06
N VAL A 261 -9.24 3.90 -8.17
CA VAL A 261 -9.19 4.58 -9.46
C VAL A 261 -8.20 3.88 -10.40
N ASN A 262 -8.62 3.66 -11.65
CA ASN A 262 -7.79 2.99 -12.65
C ASN A 262 -7.22 3.99 -13.66
N THR A 263 -8.09 4.77 -14.32
CA THR A 263 -7.71 5.72 -15.38
C THR A 263 -7.42 7.13 -14.84
N PRO A 264 -6.68 7.98 -15.58
CA PRO A 264 -6.53 9.40 -15.27
C PRO A 264 -7.87 10.12 -15.09
N ALA A 265 -8.86 9.82 -15.95
CA ALA A 265 -10.21 10.36 -15.84
C ALA A 265 -10.92 9.93 -14.55
N ASN A 266 -10.74 8.68 -14.10
CA ASN A 266 -11.28 8.23 -12.80
C ASN A 266 -10.62 8.98 -11.63
N ALA A 267 -9.31 9.19 -11.70
CA ALA A 267 -8.55 9.92 -10.68
C ALA A 267 -9.02 11.37 -10.56
N LEU A 268 -9.15 12.08 -11.69
CA LEU A 268 -9.64 13.47 -11.73
C LEU A 268 -11.09 13.59 -11.24
N LYS A 269 -11.97 12.65 -11.63
CA LYS A 269 -13.36 12.61 -11.14
C LYS A 269 -13.40 12.40 -9.62
N THR A 270 -12.64 11.43 -9.11
CA THR A 270 -12.56 11.13 -7.67
C THR A 270 -12.00 12.31 -6.89
N PHE A 271 -10.95 12.95 -7.42
CA PHE A 271 -10.38 14.16 -6.84
C PHE A 271 -11.40 15.30 -6.81
N GLY A 272 -12.08 15.59 -7.91
CA GLY A 272 -13.12 16.62 -7.98
C GLY A 272 -14.24 16.41 -6.96
N ASN A 273 -14.66 15.17 -6.77
CA ASN A 273 -15.75 14.79 -5.86
C ASN A 273 -15.33 14.51 -4.40
N SER A 274 -14.10 14.85 -4.01
CA SER A 274 -13.59 14.66 -2.65
C SER A 274 -13.01 15.94 -2.07
N GLY A 275 -12.67 15.95 -0.78
CA GLY A 275 -11.93 17.03 -0.12
C GLY A 275 -10.41 16.91 -0.25
N LEU A 276 -9.89 16.10 -1.18
CA LEU A 276 -8.45 15.99 -1.47
C LEU A 276 -7.86 17.34 -1.90
N ASP A 277 -6.66 17.64 -1.42
CA ASP A 277 -6.03 18.96 -1.56
C ASP A 277 -5.14 19.02 -2.82
N THR A 278 -4.28 18.01 -2.99
CA THR A 278 -3.37 17.88 -4.13
C THR A 278 -3.58 16.52 -4.79
N LEU A 279 -3.54 16.50 -6.11
CA LEU A 279 -3.55 15.30 -6.93
C LEU A 279 -2.33 15.31 -7.84
N VAL A 280 -1.53 14.26 -7.74
CA VAL A 280 -0.36 14.05 -8.60
C VAL A 280 -0.67 12.92 -9.58
N LEU A 281 -0.78 13.24 -10.87
CA LEU A 281 -0.89 12.24 -11.96
C LEU A 281 0.40 12.26 -12.76
N GLY A 282 1.24 11.24 -12.65
CA GLY A 282 2.53 11.25 -13.33
C GLY A 282 3.33 12.49 -12.92
N ASN A 283 3.59 13.38 -13.88
CA ASN A 283 4.33 14.63 -13.70
C ASN A 283 3.42 15.86 -13.47
N TYR A 284 2.10 15.68 -13.39
CA TYR A 284 1.12 16.75 -13.32
C TYR A 284 0.60 16.93 -11.89
N LEU A 285 0.68 18.15 -11.37
CA LEU A 285 0.12 18.52 -10.08
C LEU A 285 -1.16 19.32 -10.29
N VAL A 286 -2.25 18.82 -9.74
CA VAL A 286 -3.56 19.48 -9.69
C VAL A 286 -3.86 19.82 -8.25
N ARG A 287 -4.18 21.09 -7.94
CA ARG A 287 -4.50 21.54 -6.58
C ARG A 287 -5.87 22.18 -6.52
N LYS A 288 -6.56 22.02 -5.40
CA LYS A 288 -7.75 22.82 -5.08
C LYS A 288 -7.32 24.08 -4.37
N GLU A 289 -7.93 25.20 -4.75
CA GLU A 289 -7.85 26.48 -4.03
C GLU A 289 -8.81 26.46 -2.82
#